data_AF-A0A226RHD6-F1
#
_entry.id   AF-A0A226RHD6-F1
#
_cell.length_a   1.000
_cell.length_b   1.000
_cell.length_c   1.000
_cell.angle_alpha   90.00
_cell.angle_beta   90.00
_cell.angle_gamma   90.00
#
_symmetry.space_group_name_H-M   'P 1'
#
loop_
_entity.id
_entity.type
_entity.pdbx_description
1 polymer ?
#
loop_
_entity_poly.entity_id
_entity_poly.type
_entity_poly.pdbx_seq_one_letter_code
_entity_poly.pdbx_strand_id
1 'polypeptide(L)'
;MVKRLSSKQFNSLQQKISAERKSTNVLYIQITETVGAGLEYYTDTGTFDLDILELPLEDSSKRLARYSHSYPPCLVPTVIRLLRRYVEAHGGGFEHVREYEANSNKGFADYFEQHTGIPYADLVDYEPC
;
A
#
# COMPACT_ATOMS: atom_id res chain seq x y z
N MET A 1 2.30 5.84 -23.46
CA MET A 1 2.43 4.36 -23.50
C MET A 1 2.78 3.90 -22.10
N VAL A 2 1.90 3.13 -21.45
CA VAL A 2 2.10 2.69 -20.05
C VAL A 2 3.28 1.73 -19.99
N LYS A 3 4.32 2.06 -19.20
CA LYS A 3 5.50 1.21 -19.02
C LYS A 3 5.18 0.10 -18.02
N ARG A 4 4.87 -1.09 -18.54
CA ARG A 4 4.76 -2.31 -17.72
C ARG A 4 6.10 -2.68 -17.11
N LEU A 5 6.06 -3.14 -15.86
CA LEU A 5 7.22 -3.75 -15.23
C LEU A 5 7.56 -5.07 -15.94
N SER A 6 8.82 -5.24 -16.28
CA SER A 6 9.36 -6.56 -16.60
C SER A 6 9.37 -7.45 -15.36
N SER A 7 9.40 -8.78 -15.55
CA SER A 7 9.51 -9.73 -14.44
C SER A 7 10.71 -9.47 -13.54
N LYS A 8 11.83 -8.99 -14.11
CA LYS A 8 13.03 -8.61 -13.35
C LYS A 8 12.77 -7.40 -12.45
N GLN A 9 12.11 -6.36 -12.97
CA GLN A 9 11.78 -5.18 -12.19
C GLN A 9 10.76 -5.50 -11.09
N PHE A 10 9.75 -6.32 -11.39
CA PHE A 10 8.77 -6.75 -10.38
C PHE A 10 9.45 -7.56 -9.26
N ASN A 11 10.28 -8.54 -9.60
CA ASN A 11 11.00 -9.35 -8.60
C ASN A 11 11.96 -8.48 -7.76
N SER A 12 12.63 -7.51 -8.39
CA SER A 12 13.47 -6.55 -7.65
C SER A 12 12.65 -5.70 -6.69
N LEU A 13 11.47 -5.24 -7.09
CA LEU A 13 10.56 -4.50 -6.22
C LEU A 13 10.08 -5.36 -5.04
N GLN A 14 9.65 -6.59 -5.32
CA GLN A 14 9.25 -7.57 -4.29
C GLN A 14 10.34 -7.73 -3.23
N GLN A 15 11.60 -7.94 -3.64
CA GLN A 15 12.73 -8.07 -2.72
C GLN A 15 12.97 -6.78 -1.92
N LYS A 16 12.91 -5.63 -2.59
CA LYS A 16 13.16 -4.31 -1.97
C LYS A 16 12.19 -4.00 -0.84
N ILE A 17 10.93 -4.41 -0.97
CA ILE A 17 9.90 -4.19 0.06
C ILE A 17 9.71 -5.40 0.98
N SER A 18 10.52 -6.46 0.82
CA SER A 18 10.42 -7.71 1.56
C SER A 18 9.01 -8.31 1.52
N ALA A 19 8.39 -8.31 0.33
CA ALA A 19 7.05 -8.85 0.13
C ALA A 19 7.07 -10.35 -0.19
N GLU A 20 6.03 -11.04 0.27
CA GLU A 20 5.64 -12.35 -0.22
C GLU A 20 4.79 -12.21 -1.47
N ARG A 21 5.01 -13.04 -2.49
CA ARG A 21 4.14 -13.07 -3.68
C ARG A 21 3.00 -14.06 -3.43
N LYS A 22 1.75 -13.58 -3.51
CA LYS A 22 0.55 -14.42 -3.37
C LYS A 22 -0.03 -14.86 -4.71
N SER A 23 0.11 -14.06 -5.76
CA SER A 23 -0.27 -14.40 -7.13
C SER A 23 0.65 -13.71 -8.14
N THR A 24 0.39 -13.84 -9.44
CA THR A 24 1.20 -13.21 -10.50
C THR A 24 1.41 -11.70 -10.26
N ASN A 25 0.37 -11.00 -9.83
CA ASN A 25 0.35 -9.54 -9.69
C ASN A 25 0.17 -9.06 -8.24
N VAL A 26 -0.01 -9.96 -7.28
CA VAL A 26 -0.29 -9.59 -5.89
C VAL A 26 0.91 -9.85 -5.00
N LEU A 27 1.37 -8.78 -4.35
CA LEU A 27 2.36 -8.78 -3.30
C LEU A 27 1.68 -8.57 -1.95
N TYR A 28 2.18 -9.25 -0.93
CA TYR A 28 1.70 -9.18 0.44
C TYR A 28 2.85 -8.84 1.37
N ILE A 29 2.60 -7.94 2.33
CA ILE A 29 3.57 -7.50 3.32
C ILE A 29 2.89 -7.52 4.68
N GLN A 30 3.51 -8.22 5.64
CA GLN A 30 3.12 -8.07 7.03
C GLN A 30 3.77 -6.80 7.63
N ILE A 31 2.94 -5.96 8.24
CA ILE A 31 3.36 -4.70 8.87
C ILE A 31 3.55 -4.93 10.37
N THR A 32 2.51 -5.45 11.04
CA THR A 32 2.53 -5.89 12.44
C THR A 32 1.86 -7.26 12.58
N GLU A 33 1.65 -7.74 13.80
CA GLU A 33 0.90 -8.99 14.04
C GLU A 33 -0.57 -8.90 13.62
N THR A 34 -1.14 -7.69 13.62
CA THR A 34 -2.56 -7.43 13.32
C THR A 34 -2.78 -6.63 12.05
N VAL A 35 -1.72 -6.15 11.39
CA VAL A 35 -1.82 -5.34 10.16
C VAL A 35 -0.97 -5.90 9.03
N GLY A 36 -1.59 -6.09 7.87
CA GLY A 36 -0.95 -6.44 6.61
C GLY A 36 -1.20 -5.40 5.52
N ALA A 37 -0.50 -5.54 4.41
CA ALA A 37 -0.69 -4.74 3.21
C ALA A 37 -0.75 -5.65 1.97
N GLY A 38 -1.82 -5.52 1.20
CA GLY A 38 -1.95 -6.09 -0.14
C GLY A 38 -1.54 -5.05 -1.18
N LEU A 39 -0.73 -5.45 -2.16
CA LEU A 39 -0.34 -4.64 -3.30
C LEU A 39 -0.70 -5.37 -4.58
N GLU A 40 -1.67 -4.88 -5.33
CA GLU A 40 -2.11 -5.49 -6.59
C GLU A 40 -1.61 -4.66 -7.78
N TYR A 41 -0.85 -5.30 -8.68
CA TYR A 41 -0.30 -4.65 -9.87
C TYR A 41 -1.28 -4.66 -11.05
N TYR A 42 -1.67 -3.46 -11.47
CA TYR A 42 -2.54 -3.21 -12.62
C TYR A 42 -1.69 -2.97 -13.87
N THR A 43 -1.70 -3.93 -14.80
CA THR A 43 -0.82 -3.91 -15.98
C THR A 43 -1.26 -2.94 -17.08
N ASP A 44 -2.52 -2.50 -17.03
CA ASP A 44 -3.13 -1.52 -17.90
C ASP A 44 -2.72 -0.09 -17.54
N THR A 45 -2.63 0.23 -16.25
CA THR A 45 -2.17 1.53 -15.72
C THR A 45 -0.69 1.54 -15.35
N GLY A 46 -0.09 0.37 -15.13
CA GLY A 46 1.29 0.22 -14.68
C GLY A 46 1.51 0.60 -13.22
N THR A 47 0.46 0.61 -12.40
CA THR A 47 0.44 1.03 -10.99
C THR A 47 0.12 -0.11 -10.04
N PHE A 48 0.32 0.11 -8.74
CA PHE A 48 -0.09 -0.80 -7.67
C PHE A 48 -1.19 -0.16 -6.85
N ASP A 49 -2.29 -0.86 -6.64
CA ASP A 49 -3.28 -0.52 -5.62
C ASP A 49 -2.86 -1.08 -4.26
N LEU A 50 -3.19 -0.37 -3.19
CA LEU A 50 -2.86 -0.73 -1.81
C LEU A 50 -4.13 -1.10 -1.02
N ASP A 51 -4.12 -2.23 -0.35
CA ASP A 51 -5.13 -2.57 0.65
C ASP A 51 -4.47 -2.72 2.02
N ILE A 52 -5.05 -2.13 3.07
CA ILE A 52 -4.61 -2.38 4.45
C ILE A 52 -5.51 -3.49 5.01
N LEU A 53 -4.87 -4.54 5.51
CA LEU A 53 -5.50 -5.81 5.86
C LEU A 53 -5.46 -6.00 7.37
N GLU A 54 -6.56 -6.47 7.96
CA GLU A 54 -6.59 -6.97 9.33
C GLU A 54 -6.00 -8.39 9.39
N LEU A 55 -5.12 -8.66 10.36
CA LEU A 55 -4.49 -9.96 10.58
C LEU A 55 -4.87 -10.57 11.95
N PRO A 56 -4.88 -11.91 12.08
CA PRO A 56 -4.74 -12.88 11.00
C PRO A 56 -5.92 -12.79 10.02
N LEU A 57 -5.73 -13.25 8.78
CA LEU A 57 -6.78 -13.33 7.75
C LEU A 57 -7.82 -14.41 8.10
N GLU A 58 -8.36 -14.37 9.31
CA GLU A 58 -9.40 -15.27 9.78
C GLU A 58 -10.74 -14.69 9.35
N ASP A 59 -11.29 -15.29 8.29
CA ASP A 59 -12.56 -14.96 7.67
C ASP A 59 -12.53 -13.67 6.81
N SER A 60 -12.94 -13.81 5.55
CA SER A 60 -12.98 -12.73 4.53
C SER A 60 -13.92 -11.56 4.88
N SER A 61 -14.63 -11.67 6.00
CA SER A 61 -15.49 -10.64 6.60
C SER A 61 -14.71 -9.65 7.49
N LYS A 62 -13.47 -9.96 7.88
CA LYS A 62 -12.61 -9.04 8.66
C LYS A 62 -12.06 -7.92 7.76
N ARG A 63 -12.87 -6.86 7.74
CA ARG A 63 -12.62 -5.45 7.40
C ARG A 63 -11.35 -5.20 6.59
N LEU A 64 -11.38 -5.56 5.31
CA LEU A 64 -10.50 -4.95 4.32
C LEU A 64 -10.79 -3.45 4.28
N ALA A 65 -9.83 -2.64 4.71
CA ALA A 65 -9.89 -1.23 4.41
C ALA A 65 -9.25 -1.06 3.02
N ARG A 66 -10.09 -0.88 2.01
CA ARG A 66 -9.64 -0.70 0.63
C ARG A 66 -9.11 0.72 0.46
N TYR A 67 -7.82 0.82 0.17
CA TYR A 67 -7.15 2.08 -0.18
C TYR A 67 -6.67 1.97 -1.62
N SER A 68 -7.58 1.56 -2.52
CA SER A 68 -7.28 1.42 -3.94
C SER A 68 -6.76 2.76 -4.46
N HIS A 69 -5.44 2.82 -4.60
CA HIS A 69 -4.64 3.99 -4.84
C HIS A 69 -3.60 3.59 -5.85
N SER A 70 -3.65 4.13 -7.06
CA SER A 70 -2.76 3.73 -8.13
C SER A 70 -1.36 4.32 -7.97
N TYR A 71 -0.51 3.65 -7.17
CA TYR A 71 0.87 4.08 -6.94
C TYR A 71 1.81 3.60 -8.06
N PRO A 72 2.64 4.48 -8.64
CA PRO A 72 3.66 4.03 -9.58
C PRO A 72 4.72 3.17 -8.86
N PRO A 73 5.33 2.19 -9.56
CA PRO A 73 6.28 1.24 -8.96
C PRO A 73 7.46 1.88 -8.21
N CYS A 74 7.90 3.06 -8.65
CA CYS A 74 9.01 3.78 -8.01
C CYS A 74 8.64 4.30 -6.60
N LEU A 75 7.35 4.58 -6.35
CA LEU A 75 6.87 5.08 -5.07
C LEU A 75 6.50 3.95 -4.09
N VAL A 76 6.25 2.73 -4.56
CA VAL A 76 5.87 1.58 -3.71
C VAL A 76 6.81 1.38 -2.49
N PRO A 77 8.15 1.46 -2.61
CA PRO A 77 9.02 1.38 -1.43
C PRO A 77 8.78 2.50 -0.40
N THR A 78 8.49 3.71 -0.86
CA THR A 78 8.15 4.85 0.00
C THR A 78 6.79 4.64 0.65
N VAL A 79 5.79 4.20 -0.13
CA VAL A 79 4.44 3.87 0.36
C VAL A 79 4.52 2.87 1.51
N ILE A 80 5.23 1.76 1.32
CA ILE A 80 5.38 0.74 2.38
C ILE A 80 6.11 1.27 3.60
N ARG A 81 7.17 2.06 3.42
CA ARG A 81 7.88 2.68 4.54
C ARG A 81 6.98 3.63 5.34
N LEU A 82 6.18 4.44 4.65
CA LEU A 82 5.24 5.37 5.30
C LEU A 82 4.08 4.63 5.93
N LEU A 83 3.58 3.55 5.33
CA LEU A 83 2.53 2.72 5.90
C LEU A 83 2.96 2.10 7.24
N ARG A 84 4.20 1.60 7.33
CA ARG A 84 4.75 1.11 8.61
C ARG A 84 4.72 2.18 9.70
N ARG A 85 5.17 3.39 9.37
CA ARG A 85 5.17 4.54 10.31
C ARG A 85 3.77 4.99 10.66
N TYR A 86 2.87 4.98 9.69
CA TYR A 86 1.46 5.31 9.90
C TYR A 86 0.83 4.33 10.88
N VAL A 87 1.00 3.02 10.68
CA VAL A 87 0.49 2.01 11.62
C VAL A 87 1.08 2.19 13.01
N GLU A 88 2.39 2.38 13.11
CA GLU A 88 3.09 2.60 14.40
C GLU A 88 2.61 3.86 15.13
N ALA A 89 2.46 4.98 14.42
CA ALA A 89 2.01 6.25 15.00
C ALA A 89 0.56 6.22 15.53
N HIS A 90 -0.26 5.30 15.02
CA HIS A 90 -1.68 5.19 15.36
C HIS A 90 -1.97 3.89 16.13
N GLY A 91 -1.08 3.49 17.04
CA GLY A 91 -1.32 2.42 18.02
C GLY A 91 -0.87 1.03 17.59
N GLY A 92 -0.24 0.87 16.42
CA GLY A 92 0.40 -0.38 15.99
C GLY A 92 -0.54 -1.51 15.58
N GLY A 93 -1.85 -1.37 15.85
CA GLY A 93 -2.86 -2.37 15.55
C GLY A 93 -3.94 -1.89 14.60
N PHE A 94 -4.57 -2.82 13.90
CA PHE A 94 -5.60 -2.51 12.89
C PHE A 94 -6.78 -1.73 13.49
N GLU A 95 -7.28 -2.15 14.65
CA GLU A 95 -8.39 -1.49 15.34
C GLU A 95 -8.09 -0.01 15.63
N HIS A 96 -6.92 0.29 16.20
CA HIS A 96 -6.52 1.67 16.51
C HIS A 96 -6.35 2.53 15.25
N VAL A 97 -5.82 1.96 14.16
CA VAL A 97 -5.78 2.64 12.86
C VAL A 97 -7.19 3.00 12.40
N ARG A 98 -8.14 2.06 12.47
CA ARG A 98 -9.54 2.30 12.07
C ARG A 98 -10.26 3.31 12.96
N GLU A 99 -10.02 3.28 14.25
CA GLU A 99 -10.55 4.27 15.20
C GLU A 99 -10.03 5.68 14.89
N TYR A 100 -8.73 5.80 14.63
CA TYR A 100 -8.13 7.07 14.23
C TYR A 100 -8.78 7.62 12.97
N GLU A 101 -8.95 6.80 11.93
CA GLU A 101 -9.56 7.24 10.67
C GLU A 101 -11.01 7.67 10.84
N ALA A 102 -11.79 6.90 11.62
CA ALA A 102 -13.19 7.22 11.91
C ALA A 102 -13.33 8.55 12.68
N ASN A 103 -12.43 8.83 13.61
CA ASN A 103 -12.48 10.01 14.47
C ASN A 103 -11.87 11.27 13.81
N SER A 104 -10.85 11.10 12.97
CA SER A 104 -10.14 12.21 12.33
C SER A 104 -10.67 12.57 10.95
N ASN A 105 -11.43 11.65 10.32
CA ASN A 105 -11.80 11.72 8.91
C ASN A 105 -10.58 11.88 7.98
N LYS A 106 -9.42 11.35 8.39
CA LYS A 106 -8.16 11.31 7.63
C LYS A 106 -7.66 9.88 7.56
N GLY A 107 -7.13 9.47 6.41
CA GLY A 107 -6.60 8.13 6.18
C GLY A 107 -5.11 8.11 5.85
N PHE A 108 -4.65 6.95 5.38
CA PHE A 108 -3.28 6.78 4.91
C PHE A 108 -2.92 7.69 3.73
N ALA A 109 -3.88 7.99 2.84
CA ALA A 109 -3.66 8.92 1.72
C ALA A 109 -3.23 10.32 2.21
N ASP A 110 -3.94 10.88 3.20
CA ASP A 110 -3.60 12.17 3.80
C ASP A 110 -2.20 12.13 4.44
N TYR A 111 -1.89 11.03 5.13
CA TYR A 111 -0.56 10.84 5.73
C TYR A 111 0.54 10.79 4.67
N PHE A 112 0.30 10.10 3.55
CA PHE A 112 1.23 10.03 2.43
C PHE A 112 1.50 11.41 1.83
N GLU A 113 0.44 12.17 1.53
CA GLU A 113 0.54 13.51 0.95
C GLU A 113 1.28 14.45 1.90
N GLN A 114 0.95 14.45 3.19
CA GLN A 114 1.63 15.26 4.21
C GLN A 114 3.15 15.00 4.27
N HIS A 115 3.58 13.76 4.05
CA HIS A 115 4.99 13.37 4.21
C HIS A 115 5.80 13.38 2.91
N THR A 116 5.14 13.42 1.75
CA THR A 116 5.80 13.41 0.45
C THR A 116 5.62 14.72 -0.32
N GLY A 117 4.59 15.50 0.00
CA GLY A 117 4.14 16.65 -0.78
C GLY A 117 3.57 16.29 -2.14
N ILE A 118 3.36 14.99 -2.43
CA ILE A 118 2.79 14.50 -3.68
C ILE A 118 1.27 14.39 -3.48
N PRO A 119 0.46 15.21 -4.17
CA PRO A 119 -0.99 15.11 -4.08
C PRO A 119 -1.47 13.75 -4.59
N TYR A 120 -2.47 13.19 -3.91
CA TYR A 120 -3.03 11.89 -4.29
C TYR A 120 -3.57 11.86 -5.72
N ALA A 121 -4.24 12.95 -6.16
CA ALA A 121 -4.82 13.07 -7.49
C ALA A 121 -3.77 12.98 -8.62
N ASP A 122 -2.50 13.30 -8.31
CA ASP A 122 -1.42 13.39 -9.29
C ASP A 122 -0.65 12.07 -9.45
N LEU A 123 -0.98 11.03 -8.67
CA LEU A 123 -0.24 9.76 -8.66
C LEU A 123 -0.36 8.97 -9.97
N VAL A 124 -1.47 9.14 -10.70
CA VAL A 124 -1.70 8.49 -12.01
C VAL A 124 -0.85 9.15 -13.11
N ASP A 125 -0.61 10.45 -12.99
CA ASP A 125 0.19 11.26 -13.93
C ASP A 125 1.65 11.42 -13.49
N TYR A 126 2.03 10.82 -12.36
CA TYR A 126 3.39 10.89 -11.82
C TYR A 126 4.35 10.15 -12.76
N GLU A 127 5.07 10.92 -13.59
CA GLU A 127 6.06 10.35 -14.49
C GLU A 127 7.17 9.67 -13.67
N PRO A 128 7.46 8.40 -13.94
CA PRO A 128 8.49 7.66 -13.21
C PRO A 128 9.87 8.24 -13.52
N CYS A 129 10.70 8.35 -12.47
CA CYS A 129 12.13 8.59 -12.58
C CYS A 129 12.84 7.48 -13.38
#